data_AF-A0AAJ2N2Y2-F1
#
_entry.id   AF-A0AAJ2N2Y2-F1
#
_cell.length_a   1.000
_cell.length_b   1.000
_cell.length_c   1.000
_cell.angle_alpha   90.00
_cell.angle_beta   90.00
_cell.angle_gamma   90.00
#
_symmetry.space_group_name_H-M   'P 1'
#
loop_
_entity.id
_entity.type
_entity.pdbx_description
1 polymer ?
#
loop_
_entity_poly.entity_id
_entity_poly.type
_entity_poly.pdbx_seq_one_letter_code
_entity_poly.pdbx_strand_id
1 'polypeptide(L)'
;MRNKRLLESTKRLSDSTYKRAMNQAYQAAHPSRKAAYRGAIISGGIGLLLLTVGGVVLGLGQTGWGLSLLGSGIVVAGINVWNVRRISSKG
;
A
#
# COMPACT_ATOMS: atom_id res chain seq x y z
N MET A 1 34.69 20.61 26.94
CA MET A 1 33.20 20.65 27.00
C MET A 1 32.50 20.63 25.64
N ARG A 2 33.15 21.00 24.52
CA ARG A 2 32.54 21.06 23.16
C ARG A 2 32.02 19.71 22.63
N ASN A 3 32.71 18.61 22.92
CA ASN A 3 32.32 17.26 22.50
C ASN A 3 31.01 16.74 23.12
N LYS A 4 30.71 17.07 24.39
CA LYS A 4 29.46 16.62 25.04
C LYS A 4 28.23 17.27 24.39
N ARG A 5 28.32 18.57 24.05
CA ARG A 5 27.23 19.28 23.36
C ARG A 5 27.01 18.78 21.93
N LEU A 6 28.07 18.43 21.21
CA LEU A 6 27.95 17.83 19.88
C LEU A 6 27.30 16.44 19.93
N LEU A 7 27.71 15.59 20.87
CA LEU A 7 27.09 14.27 21.10
C LEU A 7 25.60 14.38 21.47
N GLU A 8 25.24 15.32 22.35
CA GLU A 8 23.84 15.56 22.72
C GLU A 8 23.01 16.09 21.55
N SER A 9 23.55 17.00 20.75
CA SER A 9 22.88 17.50 19.53
C SER A 9 22.67 16.40 18.49
N THR A 10 23.67 15.55 18.26
CA THR A 10 23.55 14.40 17.34
C THR A 10 22.54 13.37 17.85
N LYS A 11 22.52 13.12 19.16
CA LYS A 11 21.54 12.22 19.79
C LYS A 11 20.11 12.76 19.66
N ARG A 12 19.90 14.06 19.90
CA ARG A 12 18.60 14.73 19.68
C ARG A 12 18.18 14.71 18.22
N LEU A 13 19.12 14.91 17.30
CA LEU A 13 18.83 14.86 15.87
C LEU A 13 18.43 13.44 15.45
N SER A 14 19.16 12.42 15.90
CA SER A 14 18.85 11.01 15.65
C SER A 14 17.48 10.62 16.24
N ASP A 15 17.20 10.97 17.49
CA ASP A 15 15.90 10.75 18.13
C ASP A 15 14.76 11.44 17.38
N SER A 16 14.99 12.67 16.88
CA SER A 16 13.99 13.40 16.11
C SER A 16 13.70 12.75 14.75
N THR A 17 14.73 12.24 14.08
CA THR A 17 14.59 11.51 12.81
C THR A 17 13.90 10.17 13.02
N TYR A 18 14.28 9.44 14.07
CA TYR A 18 13.66 8.18 14.45
C TYR A 18 12.18 8.37 14.77
N LYS A 19 11.83 9.36 15.61
CA LYS A 19 10.43 9.69 15.92
C LYS A 19 9.64 10.11 14.69
N ARG A 20 10.23 10.86 13.76
CA ARG A 20 9.58 11.23 12.49
C ARG A 20 9.30 10.02 11.62
N ALA A 21 10.29 9.15 11.43
CA ALA A 21 10.12 7.91 10.66
C ALA A 21 9.07 7.00 11.30
N MET A 22 9.09 6.87 12.62
CA MET A 22 8.13 6.06 13.36
C MET A 22 6.71 6.64 13.29
N ASN A 23 6.55 7.96 13.37
CA ASN A 23 5.26 8.61 13.17
C ASN A 23 4.74 8.44 11.74
N GLN A 24 5.60 8.49 10.72
CA GLN A 24 5.20 8.22 9.33
C GLN A 24 4.73 6.78 9.16
N ALA A 25 5.46 5.81 9.70
CA ALA A 25 5.07 4.40 9.67
C ALA A 25 3.74 4.16 10.42
N TYR A 26 3.56 4.80 11.57
CA TYR A 26 2.32 4.71 12.35
C TYR A 26 1.12 5.31 11.61
N GLN A 27 1.28 6.46 10.95
CA GLN A 27 0.25 7.05 10.11
C GLN A 27 -0.08 6.19 8.87
N ALA A 28 0.93 5.53 8.29
CA ALA A 28 0.74 4.59 7.20
C ALA A 28 0.02 3.30 7.66
N ALA A 29 0.28 2.84 8.89
CA ALA A 29 -0.40 1.70 9.49
C ALA A 29 -1.84 2.00 9.93
N HIS A 30 -2.14 3.28 10.19
CA HIS A 30 -3.47 3.76 10.58
C HIS A 30 -3.98 4.88 9.66
N PRO A 31 -4.23 4.58 8.37
CA PRO A 31 -4.69 5.58 7.43
C PRO A 31 -6.11 6.06 7.79
N SER A 32 -6.38 7.34 7.56
CA SER A 32 -7.73 7.89 7.68
C SER A 32 -8.69 7.19 6.70
N ARG A 33 -10.00 7.12 7.03
CA ARG A 33 -11.01 6.49 6.13
C ARG A 33 -10.95 7.03 4.70
N LYS A 34 -10.74 8.35 4.54
CA LYS A 34 -10.64 9.01 3.24
C LYS A 34 -9.39 8.59 2.47
N ALA A 35 -8.24 8.43 3.14
CA ALA A 35 -7.02 7.95 2.53
C ALA A 35 -7.14 6.46 2.15
N ALA A 36 -7.72 5.64 3.02
CA ALA A 36 -7.98 4.23 2.75
C ALA A 36 -8.93 4.04 1.56
N TYR A 37 -9.99 4.85 1.46
CA TYR A 37 -10.94 4.81 0.33
C TYR A 37 -10.28 5.21 -1.00
N ARG A 38 -9.48 6.29 -1.01
CA ARG A 38 -8.72 6.69 -2.21
C ARG A 38 -7.71 5.62 -2.64
N GLY A 39 -7.01 5.04 -1.67
CA GLY A 39 -6.12 3.91 -1.91
C GLY A 39 -6.86 2.74 -2.56
N ALA A 40 -8.01 2.36 -2.01
CA ALA A 40 -8.85 1.28 -2.52
C ALA A 40 -9.36 1.53 -3.96
N ILE A 41 -9.70 2.77 -4.33
CA ILE A 41 -10.07 3.11 -5.71
C ILE A 41 -8.90 2.88 -6.67
N ILE A 42 -7.71 3.37 -6.31
CA ILE A 42 -6.51 3.24 -7.16
C ILE A 42 -6.12 1.77 -7.31
N SER A 43 -5.99 1.04 -6.20
CA SER A 43 -5.67 -0.39 -6.24
C SER A 43 -6.76 -1.22 -6.90
N GLY A 44 -8.03 -0.84 -6.74
CA GLY A 44 -9.16 -1.48 -7.42
C GLY A 44 -9.07 -1.33 -8.94
N GLY A 45 -8.73 -0.13 -9.43
CA GLY A 45 -8.52 0.14 -10.85
C GLY A 45 -7.37 -0.69 -11.44
N ILE A 46 -6.24 -0.80 -10.72
CA ILE A 46 -5.12 -1.66 -11.12
C ILE A 46 -5.56 -3.12 -11.19
N GLY A 47 -6.30 -3.61 -10.19
CA GLY A 47 -6.82 -4.98 -10.17
C GLY A 47 -7.72 -5.28 -11.38
N LEU A 48 -8.65 -4.37 -11.69
CA LEU A 48 -9.51 -4.47 -12.88
C LEU A 48 -8.70 -4.50 -14.18
N LEU A 49 -7.71 -3.63 -14.31
CA LEU A 49 -6.86 -3.59 -15.50
C LEU A 49 -6.06 -4.88 -15.67
N LEU A 50 -5.51 -5.45 -14.59
CA LEU A 50 -4.82 -6.74 -14.62
C LEU A 50 -5.76 -7.88 -15.04
N LEU A 51 -7.01 -7.88 -14.57
CA LEU A 51 -8.02 -8.85 -14.99
C LEU A 51 -8.35 -8.73 -16.48
N THR A 52 -8.58 -7.50 -16.97
CA THR A 52 -8.90 -7.26 -18.39
C THR A 52 -7.74 -7.63 -19.29
N VAL A 53 -6.52 -7.16 -18.98
CA VAL A 53 -5.33 -7.46 -19.78
C VAL A 53 -5.00 -8.95 -19.71
N GLY A 54 -5.09 -9.57 -18.53
CA GLY A 54 -4.86 -11.01 -18.38
C GLY A 54 -5.82 -11.84 -19.25
N GLY A 55 -7.10 -11.47 -19.30
CA GLY A 55 -8.09 -12.12 -20.17
C GLY A 55 -7.76 -11.96 -21.66
N VAL A 56 -7.37 -10.77 -22.09
CA VAL A 56 -6.95 -10.52 -23.48
C VAL A 56 -5.70 -11.33 -23.84
N VAL A 57 -4.68 -11.31 -22.97
CA VAL A 57 -3.42 -12.04 -23.18
C VAL A 57 -3.65 -13.56 -23.24
N LEU A 58 -4.58 -14.09 -22.43
CA LEU A 58 -5.02 -15.48 -22.56
C LEU A 58 -5.70 -15.76 -23.91
N GLY A 59 -6.58 -14.87 -24.36
CA GLY A 59 -7.24 -14.97 -25.66
C GLY A 59 -6.27 -14.94 -26.84
N LEU A 60 -5.09 -14.31 -26.67
CA LEU A 60 -3.99 -14.29 -27.64
C LEU A 60 -3.06 -15.52 -27.55
N GLY A 61 -3.40 -16.52 -26.74
CA GLY A 61 -2.65 -17.78 -26.61
C GLY A 61 -1.41 -17.71 -25.71
N GLN A 62 -1.15 -16.57 -25.07
CA GLN A 62 -0.03 -16.37 -24.14
C GLN A 62 -0.42 -16.81 -22.72
N THR A 63 -0.61 -18.12 -22.54
CA THR A 63 -1.19 -18.72 -21.33
C THR A 63 -0.44 -18.38 -20.04
N GLY A 64 0.90 -18.45 -20.04
CA GLY A 64 1.71 -18.18 -18.84
C GLY A 64 1.56 -16.73 -18.33
N TRP A 65 1.66 -15.75 -19.23
CA TRP A 65 1.50 -14.33 -18.89
C TRP A 65 0.05 -14.01 -18.52
N GLY A 66 -0.91 -14.52 -19.28
CA GLY A 66 -2.33 -14.27 -19.04
C GLY A 66 -2.81 -14.82 -17.70
N LEU A 67 -2.42 -16.05 -17.33
CA LEU A 67 -2.75 -16.63 -16.03
C LEU A 67 -2.10 -15.86 -14.88
N SER A 68 -0.85 -15.40 -15.05
CA SER A 68 -0.14 -14.62 -14.02
C SER A 68 -0.82 -13.26 -13.77
N LEU A 69 -1.24 -12.59 -14.85
CA LEU A 69 -1.96 -11.32 -14.77
C LEU A 69 -3.36 -11.48 -14.17
N LEU A 70 -4.10 -12.52 -14.57
CA LEU A 70 -5.39 -12.83 -13.98
C LEU A 70 -5.28 -13.16 -12.50
N GLY A 71 -4.36 -14.05 -12.12
CA GLY A 71 -4.12 -14.42 -10.72
C GLY A 71 -3.78 -13.20 -9.86
N SER A 72 -2.89 -12.33 -10.35
CA SER A 72 -2.54 -11.07 -9.69
C SER A 72 -3.76 -10.14 -9.57
N GLY A 73 -4.55 -9.99 -10.64
CA GLY A 73 -5.77 -9.20 -10.66
C GLY A 73 -6.83 -9.70 -9.68
N ILE A 74 -7.02 -11.01 -9.56
CA ILE A 74 -7.95 -11.66 -8.61
C ILE A 74 -7.52 -11.35 -7.18
N VAL A 75 -6.24 -11.49 -6.85
CA VAL A 75 -5.72 -11.20 -5.49
C VAL A 75 -5.95 -9.73 -5.14
N VAL A 76 -5.62 -8.82 -6.06
CA VAL A 76 -5.83 -7.38 -5.84
C VAL A 76 -7.31 -7.05 -5.67
N ALA A 77 -8.19 -7.60 -6.51
CA ALA A 77 -9.63 -7.42 -6.38
C ALA A 77 -10.16 -7.96 -5.05
N GLY A 78 -9.72 -9.16 -4.64
CA GLY A 78 -10.10 -9.78 -3.37
C GLY A 78 -9.69 -8.95 -2.15
N ILE A 79 -8.46 -8.44 -2.12
CA ILE A 79 -7.97 -7.56 -1.05
C ILE A 79 -8.77 -6.25 -1.00
N ASN A 80 -9.09 -5.66 -2.16
CA ASN A 80 -9.89 -4.45 -2.21
C ASN A 80 -11.32 -4.68 -1.70
N VAL A 81 -11.97 -5.78 -2.10
CA VAL A 81 -13.31 -6.15 -1.60
C VAL A 81 -13.28 -6.34 -0.08
N TRP A 82 -12.27 -7.05 0.45
CA TRP A 82 -12.11 -7.22 1.89
C TRP A 82 -11.91 -5.89 2.63
N ASN A 83 -11.06 -5.01 2.09
CA ASN A 83 -10.79 -3.70 2.67
C ASN A 83 -12.04 -2.81 2.67
N VAL A 84 -12.78 -2.76 1.56
CA VAL A 84 -14.05 -2.02 1.47
C VAL A 84 -15.07 -2.56 2.47
N ARG A 85 -15.22 -3.88 2.59
CA ARG A 85 -16.10 -4.50 3.60
C ARG A 85 -15.70 -4.11 5.03
N ARG A 86 -14.40 -4.15 5.36
CA ARG A 86 -13.91 -3.73 6.68
C ARG A 86 -14.12 -2.25 6.97
N ILE A 87 -14.02 -1.38 5.96
CA ILE A 87 -14.28 0.06 6.12
C ILE A 87 -15.78 0.30 6.30
N SER A 88 -16.63 -0.39 5.53
CA SER A 88 -18.09 -0.26 5.57
C SER A 88 -18.69 -0.78 6.88
N SER A 89 -18.20 -1.92 7.40
CA SER A 89 -18.67 -2.52 8.66
C SER A 89 -18.34 -1.71 9.92
N LYS A 90 -17.49 -0.69 9.82
CA LYS A 90 -17.13 0.21 10.94
C LYS A 90 -17.84 1.58 10.85
N GLY A 91 -18.64 1.81 9.80
CA GLY A 91 -19.53 2.97 9.68
C GLY A 91 -20.85 2.69 10.35
#